data_AF-A0A0M9YEL8-F1
#
_entry.id   AF-A0A0M9YEL8-F1
#
_cell.length_a   1.000
_cell.length_b   1.000
_cell.length_c   1.000
_cell.angle_alpha   90.00
_cell.angle_beta   90.00
_cell.angle_gamma   90.00
#
_symmetry.space_group_name_H-M   'P 1'
#
loop_
_entity.id
_entity.type
_entity.pdbx_description
1 polymer ?
#
loop_
_entity_poly.entity_id
_entity_poly.type
_entity_poly.pdbx_seq_one_letter_code
_entity_poly.pdbx_strand_id
1 'polypeptide(L)'
;MASSDSVVSFGWELHLEDGHSDKFYRFIVVTGDEAIVLGIHGSRSGKGQIGLVHTQITAAEALGHAVRRSREKERKGYAPSRDFTVFGLPADLTDAASAHSNAHRIAQHFGKHARETGTELGHASHIPGSDF
;
A
#
# COMPACT_ATOMS: atom_id res chain seq x y z
N MET A 1 -19.87 22.91 -3.06
CA MET A 1 -19.12 21.96 -2.23
C MET A 1 -18.77 20.80 -3.14
N ALA A 2 -17.50 20.60 -3.49
CA ALA A 2 -17.11 19.46 -4.32
C ALA A 2 -17.46 18.19 -3.53
N SER A 3 -18.36 17.37 -4.06
CA SER A 3 -18.45 15.96 -3.66
C SER A 3 -17.05 15.40 -3.87
N SER A 4 -16.28 15.21 -2.80
CA SER A 4 -15.00 14.54 -2.96
C SER A 4 -15.34 13.07 -3.18
N ASP A 5 -15.38 12.65 -4.45
CA ASP A 5 -15.50 11.25 -4.89
C ASP A 5 -14.21 10.48 -4.57
N SER A 6 -13.67 10.72 -3.37
CA SER A 6 -12.46 10.12 -2.87
C SER A 6 -12.83 9.00 -1.89
N VAL A 7 -12.37 7.80 -2.18
CA VAL A 7 -12.55 6.64 -1.31
C VAL A 7 -11.43 6.61 -0.28
N VAL A 8 -11.80 6.44 0.99
CA VAL A 8 -10.84 6.32 2.09
C VAL A 8 -10.03 5.04 1.91
N SER A 9 -8.73 5.16 2.14
CA SER A 9 -7.78 4.07 2.00
C SER A 9 -6.72 4.14 3.10
N PHE A 10 -6.11 2.99 3.36
CA PHE A 10 -5.06 2.82 4.36
C PHE A 10 -3.84 2.17 3.73
N GLY A 11 -2.65 2.56 4.17
CA GLY A 11 -1.43 1.92 3.70
C GLY A 11 -0.31 1.99 4.72
N TRP A 12 0.60 1.02 4.63
CA TRP A 12 1.86 1.02 5.37
C TRP A 12 2.88 0.18 4.62
N GLU A 13 4.14 0.31 5.01
CA GLU A 13 5.24 -0.42 4.41
C GLU A 13 6.18 -0.97 5.47
N LEU A 14 6.65 -2.18 5.22
CA LEU A 14 7.75 -2.79 5.94
C LEU A 14 8.95 -2.96 5.02
N HIS A 15 10.13 -2.95 5.59
CA HIS A 15 11.40 -3.08 4.92
C HIS A 15 12.34 -4.01 5.69
N LEU A 16 13.15 -4.74 4.95
CA LEU A 16 14.21 -5.58 5.49
C LEU A 16 15.47 -5.27 4.70
N GLU A 17 16.50 -4.84 5.42
CA GLU A 17 17.87 -4.76 4.96
C GLU A 17 18.71 -5.71 5.80
N ASP A 18 19.02 -6.87 5.23
CA ASP A 18 20.13 -7.71 5.67
C ASP A 18 21.19 -7.68 4.56
N GLY A 19 22.47 -7.91 4.85
CA GLY A 19 23.56 -7.76 3.86
C GLY A 19 23.42 -8.59 2.56
N HIS A 20 22.35 -9.37 2.40
CA HIS A 20 21.99 -10.14 1.22
C HIS A 20 20.64 -9.75 0.59
N SER A 21 19.84 -8.92 1.26
CA SER A 21 18.48 -8.59 0.86
C SER A 21 18.10 -7.18 1.29
N ASP A 22 17.81 -6.34 0.32
CA ASP A 22 17.23 -5.00 0.51
C ASP A 22 15.83 -4.98 -0.12
N LYS A 23 14.79 -5.30 0.68
CA LYS A 23 13.43 -5.57 0.18
C LYS A 23 12.34 -4.86 0.98
N PHE A 24 11.26 -4.52 0.30
CA PHE A 24 10.06 -3.96 0.92
C PHE A 24 8.82 -4.84 0.74
N TYR A 25 7.85 -4.67 1.63
CA TYR A 25 6.48 -5.14 1.52
C TYR A 25 5.53 -4.00 1.89
N ARG A 26 4.73 -3.58 0.92
CA ARG A 26 3.72 -2.54 1.06
C ARG A 26 2.34 -3.17 1.11
N PHE A 27 1.53 -2.72 2.05
CA PHE A 27 0.16 -3.16 2.23
C PHE A 27 -0.76 -1.97 2.03
N ILE A 28 -1.81 -2.14 1.23
CA ILE A 28 -2.80 -1.10 0.98
C ILE A 28 -4.19 -1.71 1.07
N VAL A 29 -5.10 -1.01 1.74
CA VAL A 29 -6.52 -1.36 1.85
C VAL A 29 -7.34 -0.20 1.32
N VAL A 30 -8.25 -0.47 0.39
CA VAL A 30 -9.20 0.49 -0.17
C VAL A 30 -10.58 0.15 0.34
N THR A 31 -11.29 1.11 0.94
CA THR A 31 -12.59 0.86 1.60
C THR A 31 -13.79 1.26 0.75
N GLY A 32 -13.71 1.08 -0.57
CA GLY A 32 -14.83 1.36 -1.48
C GLY A 32 -16.03 0.44 -1.24
N ASP A 33 -17.08 0.59 -2.04
CA ASP A 33 -18.27 -0.27 -2.00
C ASP A 33 -17.89 -1.76 -2.04
N GLU A 34 -16.84 -2.07 -2.81
CA GLU A 34 -16.13 -3.34 -2.76
C GLU A 34 -14.71 -3.08 -2.23
N ALA A 35 -14.36 -3.69 -1.10
CA ALA A 35 -13.04 -3.47 -0.53
C ALA A 35 -11.95 -4.22 -1.30
N ILE A 36 -10.78 -3.60 -1.39
CA ILE A 36 -9.61 -4.17 -2.06
C ILE A 36 -8.47 -4.22 -1.05
N VAL A 37 -7.76 -5.33 -1.02
CA VAL A 37 -6.44 -5.41 -0.36
C VAL A 37 -5.36 -5.67 -1.41
N LEU A 38 -4.31 -4.87 -1.34
CA LEU A 38 -3.14 -4.96 -2.21
C LEU A 38 -1.88 -5.23 -1.38
N GLY A 39 -1.00 -6.05 -1.91
CA GLY A 39 0.36 -6.23 -1.41
C GLY A 39 1.36 -6.11 -2.53
N ILE A 40 2.26 -5.15 -2.45
CA ILE A 40 3.34 -4.94 -3.42
C ILE A 40 4.67 -5.19 -2.72
N HIS A 41 5.57 -5.92 -3.36
CA HIS A 41 6.88 -6.20 -2.78
C HIS A 41 7.98 -6.19 -3.83
N GLY A 42 9.21 -5.91 -3.44
CA GLY A 42 10.32 -5.82 -4.36
C GLY A 42 11.61 -5.43 -3.67
N SER A 43 12.64 -5.13 -4.46
CA SER A 43 13.83 -4.45 -3.97
C SER A 43 13.53 -2.98 -3.66
N ARG A 44 14.27 -2.36 -2.73
CA ARG A 44 14.06 -0.96 -2.32
C ARG A 44 14.05 0.06 -3.46
N SER A 45 14.87 -0.14 -4.48
CA SER A 45 14.96 0.72 -5.67
C SER A 45 14.01 0.29 -6.81
N GLY A 46 13.35 -0.85 -6.67
CA GLY A 46 12.48 -1.41 -7.71
C GLY A 46 11.05 -0.90 -7.60
N LYS A 47 10.32 -0.96 -8.72
CA LYS A 47 8.87 -0.71 -8.77
C LYS A 47 8.06 -1.71 -7.91
N GLY A 48 8.65 -2.87 -7.64
CA GLY A 48 8.00 -4.01 -7.01
C GLY A 48 7.06 -4.76 -7.95
N GLN A 49 6.58 -5.89 -7.47
CA GLN A 49 5.59 -6.74 -8.10
C GLN A 49 4.39 -6.90 -7.16
N ILE A 50 3.23 -7.14 -7.78
CA ILE A 50 1.97 -7.36 -7.07
C ILE A 50 1.96 -8.81 -6.57
N GLY A 51 1.96 -9.00 -5.25
CA GLY A 51 1.99 -10.32 -4.61
C GLY A 51 0.74 -10.66 -3.81
N LEU A 52 -0.22 -9.73 -3.74
CA LEU A 52 -1.52 -9.90 -3.10
C LEU A 52 -2.52 -8.96 -3.77
N VAL A 53 -3.62 -9.51 -4.25
CA VAL A 53 -4.82 -8.77 -4.64
C VAL A 53 -6.01 -9.63 -4.19
N HIS A 54 -6.82 -9.12 -3.29
CA HIS A 54 -8.15 -9.68 -3.05
C HIS A 54 -9.19 -8.58 -3.17
N THR A 55 -10.30 -8.95 -3.79
CA THR A 55 -11.49 -8.15 -4.05
C THR A 55 -12.70 -8.96 -3.61
N GLN A 56 -13.91 -8.42 -3.76
CA GLN A 56 -15.17 -9.06 -3.37
C GLN A 56 -15.21 -9.43 -1.88
N ILE A 57 -14.55 -8.62 -1.07
CA ILE A 57 -14.42 -8.79 0.37
C ILE A 57 -14.87 -7.52 1.09
N THR A 58 -15.17 -7.65 2.37
CA THR A 58 -15.45 -6.52 3.26
C THR A 58 -14.15 -5.79 3.62
N ALA A 59 -14.27 -4.52 4.04
CA ALA A 59 -13.12 -3.76 4.53
C ALA A 59 -12.45 -4.43 5.75
N ALA A 60 -13.23 -5.10 6.60
CA ALA A 60 -12.70 -5.85 7.74
C ALA A 60 -11.86 -7.07 7.31
N GLU A 61 -12.32 -7.81 6.31
CA GLU A 61 -11.56 -8.93 5.73
C GLU A 61 -10.29 -8.43 5.03
N ALA A 62 -10.40 -7.36 4.24
CA ALA A 62 -9.26 -6.73 3.56
C ALA A 62 -8.17 -6.33 4.57
N LEU A 63 -8.56 -5.66 5.66
CA LEU A 63 -7.65 -5.31 6.75
C LEU A 63 -7.09 -6.57 7.44
N GLY A 64 -7.91 -7.59 7.69
CA GLY A 64 -7.47 -8.87 8.25
C GLY A 64 -6.40 -9.56 7.41
N HIS A 65 -6.57 -9.59 6.09
CA HIS A 65 -5.59 -10.11 5.14
C HIS A 65 -4.27 -9.32 5.19
N ALA A 66 -4.35 -7.99 5.15
CA ALA A 66 -3.18 -7.12 5.20
C ALA A 66 -2.41 -7.24 6.52
N VAL A 67 -3.10 -7.18 7.67
CA VAL A 67 -2.50 -7.31 9.01
C VAL A 67 -1.87 -8.67 9.21
N ARG A 68 -2.56 -9.76 8.82
CA ARG A 68 -2.00 -11.12 8.93
C ARG A 68 -0.70 -11.22 8.14
N ARG A 69 -0.67 -10.73 6.91
CA ARG A 69 0.52 -10.76 6.05
C ARG A 69 1.63 -9.85 6.59
N SER A 70 1.28 -8.68 7.13
CA SER A 70 2.22 -7.77 7.81
C SER A 70 2.91 -8.47 8.98
N ARG A 71 2.13 -9.11 9.86
CA ARG A 71 2.65 -9.87 11.03
C ARG A 71 3.52 -11.06 10.64
N GLU A 72 3.26 -11.70 9.50
CA GLU A 72 4.16 -12.72 8.95
C GLU A 72 5.51 -12.15 8.51
N LYS A 73 5.55 -10.90 8.03
CA LYS A 73 6.79 -10.24 7.59
C LYS A 73 7.57 -9.67 8.76
N GLU A 74 6.89 -9.07 9.75
CA GLU A 74 7.54 -8.63 10.99
C GLU A 74 8.26 -9.79 11.69
N ARG A 75 7.63 -10.98 11.76
CA ARG A 75 8.27 -12.21 12.28
C ARG A 75 9.51 -12.67 11.50
N LYS A 76 9.69 -12.17 10.27
CA LYS A 76 10.88 -12.43 9.43
C LYS A 76 11.91 -11.30 9.50
N GLY A 77 11.76 -10.37 10.44
CA GLY A 77 12.69 -9.26 10.65
C GLY A 77 12.39 -8.00 9.84
N TYR A 78 11.28 -7.93 9.12
CA TYR A 78 10.90 -6.70 8.43
C TYR A 78 10.46 -5.66 9.48
N ALA A 79 11.00 -4.44 9.39
CA ALA A 79 10.66 -3.32 10.24
C ALA A 79 9.80 -2.30 9.48
N PRO A 80 8.95 -1.50 10.15
CA PRO A 80 8.22 -0.41 9.51
C PRO A 80 9.16 0.55 8.78
N SER A 81 8.83 0.90 7.55
CA SER A 81 9.53 1.91 6.73
C SER A 81 8.60 3.00 6.22
N ARG A 82 7.28 2.74 6.23
CA ARG A 82 6.25 3.77 6.19
C ARG A 82 5.19 3.42 7.22
N ASP A 83 4.90 4.36 8.11
CA ASP A 83 3.88 4.17 9.13
C ASP A 83 2.47 4.12 8.53
N PHE A 84 1.52 3.69 9.34
CA PHE A 84 0.12 3.66 8.96
C PHE A 84 -0.34 5.04 8.49
N THR A 85 -0.81 5.09 7.25
CA THR A 85 -1.22 6.32 6.58
C THR A 85 -2.65 6.18 6.07
N VAL A 86 -3.50 7.13 6.43
CA VAL A 86 -4.83 7.29 5.86
C VAL A 86 -4.73 8.23 4.67
N PHE A 87 -5.32 7.88 3.53
CA PHE A 87 -5.30 8.71 2.33
C PHE A 87 -6.56 8.54 1.49
N GLY A 88 -6.83 9.53 0.63
CA GLY A 88 -7.94 9.49 -0.31
C GLY A 88 -7.50 8.98 -1.68
N LEU A 89 -8.32 8.11 -2.29
CA LEU A 89 -8.15 7.67 -3.67
C LEU A 89 -9.28 8.22 -4.56
N PRO A 90 -8.96 8.73 -5.76
CA PRO A 90 -9.96 8.96 -6.79
C PRO A 90 -10.79 7.70 -7.08
N ALA A 91 -12.11 7.84 -7.23
CA ALA A 91 -13.02 6.72 -7.47
C ALA A 91 -12.69 5.87 -8.73
N ASP A 92 -12.02 6.44 -9.75
CA ASP A 92 -11.60 5.69 -10.95
C ASP A 92 -10.51 4.64 -10.65
N LEU A 93 -9.83 4.76 -9.50
CA LEU A 93 -8.82 3.79 -9.06
C LEU A 93 -9.38 2.69 -8.17
N THR A 94 -10.64 2.77 -7.74
CA THR A 94 -11.19 1.93 -6.67
C THR A 94 -12.07 0.79 -7.20
N ASP A 95 -12.18 0.67 -8.52
CA ASP A 95 -12.84 -0.46 -9.17
C ASP A 95 -12.08 -1.78 -8.91
N ALA A 96 -12.80 -2.76 -8.37
CA ALA A 96 -12.26 -4.07 -8.05
C ALA A 96 -11.81 -4.84 -9.28
N ALA A 97 -12.52 -4.74 -10.41
CA ALA A 97 -12.15 -5.44 -11.64
C ALA A 97 -10.80 -4.94 -12.20
N SER A 98 -10.47 -3.67 -11.94
CA SER A 98 -9.24 -3.01 -12.34
C SER A 98 -8.18 -2.96 -11.21
N ALA A 99 -8.41 -3.60 -10.07
CA ALA A 99 -7.53 -3.50 -8.89
C ALA A 99 -6.07 -3.85 -9.22
N HIS A 100 -5.84 -4.91 -10.01
CA HIS A 100 -4.50 -5.34 -10.38
C HIS A 100 -3.81 -4.35 -11.32
N SER A 101 -4.50 -3.81 -12.34
CA SER A 101 -3.92 -2.82 -13.25
C SER A 101 -3.68 -1.47 -12.57
N ASN A 102 -4.51 -1.12 -11.58
CA ASN A 102 -4.42 0.13 -10.82
C ASN A 102 -3.44 0.07 -9.64
N ALA A 103 -2.98 -1.11 -9.22
CA ALA A 103 -2.22 -1.29 -7.98
C ALA A 103 -1.01 -0.34 -7.83
N HIS A 104 -0.25 -0.12 -8.91
CA HIS A 104 0.88 0.81 -8.87
C HIS A 104 0.46 2.28 -8.80
N ARG A 105 -0.64 2.67 -9.47
CA ARG A 105 -1.19 4.03 -9.34
C ARG A 105 -1.71 4.28 -7.94
N ILE A 106 -2.43 3.31 -7.37
CA ILE A 106 -2.86 3.35 -5.96
C ILE A 106 -1.66 3.53 -5.02
N ALA A 107 -0.58 2.78 -5.26
CA ALA A 107 0.65 2.93 -4.48
C ALA A 107 1.33 4.30 -4.64
N GLN A 108 1.22 4.96 -5.80
CA GLN A 108 1.71 6.32 -6.01
C GLN A 108 0.95 7.33 -5.13
N HIS A 109 -0.38 7.21 -5.05
CA HIS A 109 -1.19 8.04 -4.15
C HIS A 109 -0.83 7.84 -2.68
N PHE A 110 -0.65 6.59 -2.25
CA PHE A 110 -0.15 6.28 -0.91
C PHE A 110 1.22 6.92 -0.66
N GLY A 111 2.17 6.77 -1.59
CA GLY A 111 3.52 7.32 -1.46
C GLY A 111 3.52 8.84 -1.33
N LYS A 112 2.71 9.53 -2.14
CA LYS A 112 2.53 10.99 -2.06
C LYS A 112 2.02 11.40 -0.68
N HIS A 113 0.92 10.81 -0.22
CA HIS A 113 0.33 11.17 1.07
C HIS A 113 1.23 10.82 2.24
N ALA A 114 1.94 9.69 2.21
CA ALA A 114 2.86 9.30 3.27
C ALA A 114 3.98 10.33 3.45
N ARG A 115 4.47 10.89 2.32
CA ARG A 115 5.45 11.99 2.34
C ARG A 115 4.85 13.28 2.89
N GLU A 116 3.68 13.68 2.38
CA GLU A 116 2.99 14.92 2.77
C GLU A 116 2.59 14.92 4.26
N THR A 117 2.26 13.75 4.81
CA THR A 117 1.83 13.58 6.21
C THR A 117 2.96 13.21 7.16
N GLY A 118 4.19 12.98 6.65
CA GLY A 118 5.36 12.67 7.46
C GLY A 118 5.41 11.24 8.01
N THR A 119 4.68 10.30 7.43
CA THR A 119 4.72 8.87 7.80
C THR A 119 5.76 8.07 7.01
N GLU A 120 6.44 8.71 6.04
CA GLU A 120 7.59 8.14 5.32
C GLU A 120 8.86 8.20 6.19
N LEU A 121 9.46 7.03 6.48
CA LEU A 121 10.69 6.93 7.29
C LEU A 121 11.93 6.92 6.39
N GLY A 122 13.11 7.18 6.95
CA GLY A 122 14.36 7.35 6.19
C GLY A 122 14.79 6.14 5.33
N HIS A 123 14.31 4.93 5.64
CA HIS A 123 14.61 3.70 4.92
C HIS A 123 13.46 3.21 4.02
N ALA A 124 12.46 4.06 3.75
CA ALA A 124 11.36 3.72 2.86
C ALA A 124 11.83 3.36 1.43
N SER A 125 11.12 2.44 0.77
CA SER A 125 11.38 2.09 -0.62
C SER A 125 10.98 3.20 -1.58
N HIS A 126 11.59 3.29 -2.75
CA HIS A 126 11.17 4.28 -3.74
C HIS A 126 9.81 3.92 -4.35
N ILE A 127 8.94 4.93 -4.53
CA ILE A 127 7.65 4.79 -5.22
C ILE A 127 7.68 5.68 -6.48
N PRO A 128 7.99 5.10 -7.67
CA PRO A 128 8.11 5.87 -8.90
C PRO A 128 6.83 6.63 -9.23
N GLY A 129 6.96 7.94 -9.51
CA GLY A 129 5.84 8.79 -9.89
C GLY A 129 4.90 9.12 -8.73
N SER A 130 5.42 9.27 -7.51
CA SER A 130 4.68 9.76 -6.33
C SER A 130 4.88 11.25 -6.03
N ASP A 131 5.54 12.00 -6.93
CA ASP A 131 5.85 13.44 -6.81
C ASP A 131 4.91 14.36 -7.62
N PHE A 132 3.80 13.81 -8.12
CA PHE A 132 2.85 14.51 -9.00
C PHE A 132 1.89 15.43 -8.24
#